data_AF-A0A433C4E8-F1
#
_entry.id   AF-A0A433C4E8-F1
#
_cell.length_a   1.000
_cell.length_b   1.000
_cell.length_c   1.000
_cell.angle_alpha   90.00
_cell.angle_beta   90.00
_cell.angle_gamma   90.00
#
_symmetry.space_group_name_H-M   'P 1'
#
loop_
_entity.id
_entity.type
_entity.pdbx_description
1 polymer ?
#
loop_
_entity_poly.entity_id
_entity_poly.type
_entity_poly.pdbx_seq_one_letter_code
_entity_poly.pdbx_strand_id
1 'polypeptide(L)'
;ALGTRSALAQQRELLAGSLAASRRSEQLYEVRYRQGSVALSLWLDAQETRRSAETAWAQNQLSQLKNQVTLYLALGGSAQMAP
;
A
#
# COMPACT_ATOMS: atom_id res chain seq x y z
N ALA A 1 5.14 7.85 18.71
CA ALA A 1 3.81 7.43 18.19
C ALA A 1 3.27 8.40 17.12
N LEU A 2 3.12 9.70 17.41
CA LEU A 2 2.60 10.68 16.43
C LEU A 2 3.46 10.80 15.15
N GLY A 3 4.80 10.80 15.27
CA GLY A 3 5.70 10.81 14.10
C GLY A 3 5.59 9.55 13.24
N THR A 4 5.37 8.37 13.84
CA THR A 4 5.11 7.14 13.10
C THR A 4 3.80 7.22 12.32
N ARG A 5 2.75 7.80 12.92
CA ARG A 5 1.46 8.01 12.26
C ARG A 5 1.57 8.94 11.05
N SER A 6 2.30 10.05 11.16
CA SER A 6 2.49 10.98 10.03
C SER A 6 3.33 10.37 8.91
N ALA A 7 4.36 9.59 9.23
CA ALA A 7 5.16 8.86 8.24
C ALA A 7 4.31 7.81 7.49
N LEU A 8 3.49 7.03 8.21
CA LEU A 8 2.60 6.05 7.60
C LEU A 8 1.53 6.69 6.70
N ALA A 9 1.07 7.90 7.03
CA ALA A 9 0.15 8.66 6.19
C ALA A 9 0.80 9.13 4.87
N GLN A 10 2.03 9.66 4.95
CA GLN A 10 2.79 10.04 3.75
C GLN A 10 3.07 8.83 2.86
N GLN A 11 3.47 7.70 3.47
CA GLN A 11 3.70 6.46 2.73
C GLN A 11 2.43 5.96 2.04
N ARG A 12 1.25 6.10 2.67
CA ARG A 12 -0.03 5.73 2.04
C ARG A 12 -0.28 6.50 0.75
N GLU A 13 -0.02 7.80 0.75
CA GLU A 13 -0.25 8.66 -0.41
C GLU A 13 0.61 8.22 -1.60
N LEU A 14 1.90 7.98 -1.34
CA LEU A 14 2.82 7.47 -2.36
C LEU A 14 2.39 6.10 -2.90
N LEU A 15 1.96 5.20 -2.01
CA LEU A 15 1.49 3.87 -2.38
C LEU A 15 0.16 3.93 -3.16
N ALA A 16 -0.73 4.86 -2.84
CA ALA A 16 -1.96 5.09 -3.58
C ALA A 16 -1.65 5.55 -5.01
N GLY A 17 -0.71 6.49 -5.17
CA GLY A 17 -0.23 6.92 -6.49
C GLY A 17 0.41 5.79 -7.28
N SER A 18 1.27 4.98 -6.65
CA SER A 18 1.90 3.81 -7.26
C SER A 18 0.87 2.76 -7.72
N LEU A 19 -0.14 2.50 -6.89
CA LEU A 19 -1.24 1.59 -7.23
C LEU A 19 -2.09 2.12 -8.40
N ALA A 20 -2.38 3.43 -8.42
CA ALA A 20 -3.10 4.03 -9.54
C ALA A 20 -2.31 3.92 -10.86
N ALA A 21 -0.99 4.17 -10.81
CA ALA A 21 -0.11 4.06 -11.96
C ALA A 21 0.01 2.61 -12.47
N SER A 22 0.16 1.62 -11.58
CA SER A 22 0.24 0.21 -11.97
C SER A 22 -1.05 -0.30 -12.60
N ARG A 23 -2.22 0.11 -12.07
CA ARG A 23 -3.53 -0.15 -12.69
C ARG A 23 -3.64 0.43 -14.10
N ARG A 24 -3.21 1.67 -14.30
CA ARG A 24 -3.20 2.32 -15.62
C ARG A 24 -2.30 1.56 -16.60
N SER A 25 -1.10 1.15 -16.14
CA SER A 25 -0.13 0.40 -16.94
C SER A 25 -0.69 -0.94 -17.40
N GLU A 26 -1.29 -1.72 -16.48
CA GLU A 26 -1.92 -3.00 -16.81
C GLU A 26 -3.04 -2.85 -17.85
N GLN A 27 -3.91 -1.85 -17.72
CA GLN A 27 -4.97 -1.58 -18.70
C GLN A 27 -4.40 -1.30 -20.10
N LEU A 28 -3.31 -0.53 -20.19
CA LEU A 28 -2.66 -0.24 -21.46
C LEU A 28 -2.04 -1.50 -22.09
N TYR A 29 -1.39 -2.34 -21.28
CA TYR A 29 -0.83 -3.60 -21.76
C TYR A 29 -1.89 -4.62 -22.15
N GLU A 30 -3.03 -4.66 -21.44
CA GLU A 30 -4.16 -5.52 -21.82
C GLU A 30 -4.66 -5.18 -23.22
N VAL A 31 -4.90 -3.89 -23.50
CA VAL A 31 -5.38 -3.44 -24.82
C VAL A 31 -4.37 -3.80 -25.91
N ARG A 32 -3.09 -3.51 -25.69
CA ARG A 32 -2.02 -3.81 -26.67
C ARG A 32 -1.89 -5.32 -26.92
N TYR A 33 -2.00 -6.14 -25.88
CA TYR A 33 -1.93 -7.59 -25.99
C TYR A 33 -3.12 -8.12 -26.80
N ARG A 34 -4.35 -7.65 -26.50
CA ARG A 34 -5.54 -8.04 -27.25
C ARG A 34 -5.50 -7.63 -28.73
N GLN A 35 -4.78 -6.55 -29.04
CA GLN A 35 -4.50 -6.12 -30.42
C GLN A 35 -3.30 -6.85 -31.05
N GLY A 36 -2.66 -7.79 -30.35
CA GLY A 36 -1.49 -8.53 -30.84
C GLY A 36 -0.22 -7.68 -30.95
N SER A 37 -0.21 -6.47 -30.38
CA SER A 37 0.90 -5.50 -30.50
C SER A 37 2.03 -5.72 -29.49
N VAL A 38 1.81 -6.53 -28.46
CA VAL A 38 2.81 -6.91 -27.45
C VAL A 38 2.62 -8.37 -27.04
N ALA A 39 3.67 -9.00 -26.50
CA ALA A 39 3.59 -10.36 -25.98
C ALA A 39 2.76 -10.44 -24.69
N LEU A 40 2.15 -11.62 -24.45
CA LEU A 40 1.38 -11.92 -23.22
C LEU A 40 2.20 -11.69 -21.94
N SER A 41 3.50 -11.98 -21.97
CA SER A 41 4.40 -11.80 -20.82
C SER A 41 4.40 -10.36 -20.31
N LEU A 42 4.39 -9.35 -21.20
CA LEU A 42 4.36 -7.94 -20.78
C LEU A 42 3.07 -7.59 -20.02
N TRP A 43 1.93 -8.18 -20.40
CA TRP A 43 0.69 -7.98 -19.65
C TRP A 43 0.73 -8.68 -18.29
N LEU A 44 1.30 -9.89 -18.21
CA LEU A 44 1.47 -10.61 -16.95
C LEU A 44 2.42 -9.89 -15.99
N ASP A 45 3.51 -9.32 -16.50
CA ASP A 45 4.45 -8.51 -15.71
C ASP A 45 3.77 -7.24 -15.16
N ALA A 46 2.93 -6.60 -15.97
CA ALA A 46 2.14 -5.45 -15.54
C ALA A 46 1.12 -5.83 -14.45
N GLN A 47 0.46 -6.98 -14.59
CA GLN A 47 -0.43 -7.52 -13.56
C GLN A 47 0.31 -7.82 -12.26
N GLU A 48 1.50 -8.42 -12.33
CA GLU A 48 2.32 -8.70 -11.16
C GLU A 48 2.78 -7.42 -10.46
N THR A 49 3.14 -6.40 -11.24
CA THR A 49 3.46 -5.07 -10.73
C THR A 49 2.27 -4.45 -9.99
N ARG A 50 1.04 -4.57 -10.52
CA ARG A 50 -0.18 -4.12 -9.81
C ARG A 50 -0.37 -4.89 -8.51
N ARG A 51 -0.30 -6.22 -8.52
CA ARG A 51 -0.48 -7.05 -7.32
C ARG A 51 0.54 -6.71 -6.22
N SER A 52 1.78 -6.45 -6.59
CA SER A 52 2.82 -5.98 -5.67
C SER A 52 2.47 -4.62 -5.06
N ALA A 53 1.98 -3.66 -5.86
CA ALA A 53 1.53 -2.35 -5.38
C ALA A 53 0.31 -2.45 -4.44
N GLU A 54 -0.65 -3.33 -4.74
CA GLU A 54 -1.81 -3.60 -3.88
C GLU A 54 -1.38 -4.18 -2.53
N THR A 55 -0.45 -5.13 -2.55
CA THR A 55 0.13 -5.74 -1.34
C THR A 55 0.83 -4.69 -0.47
N ALA A 56 1.63 -3.82 -1.08
CA ALA A 56 2.32 -2.75 -0.36
C ALA A 56 1.33 -1.76 0.27
N TRP A 57 0.28 -1.37 -0.45
CA TRP A 57 -0.78 -0.50 0.07
C TRP A 57 -1.52 -1.16 1.26
N ALA A 58 -1.90 -2.43 1.14
CA ALA A 58 -2.55 -3.19 2.20
C ALA A 58 -1.64 -3.34 3.45
N GLN A 59 -0.34 -3.58 3.24
CA GLN A 59 0.63 -3.65 4.32
C GLN A 59 0.76 -2.31 5.07
N ASN A 60 0.73 -1.18 4.36
CA ASN A 60 0.71 0.14 5.00
C ASN A 60 -0.58 0.37 5.80
N GLN A 61 -1.75 -0.08 5.32
CA GLN A 61 -3.00 -0.04 6.09
C GLN A 61 -2.89 -0.83 7.39
N LEU A 62 -2.38 -2.06 7.32
CA LEU A 62 -2.15 -2.88 8.51
C LEU A 62 -1.22 -2.19 9.51
N SER A 63 -0.13 -1.58 9.04
CA SER A 63 0.82 -0.86 9.91
C SER A 63 0.18 0.32 10.63
N GLN A 64 -0.77 1.03 10.01
CA GLN A 64 -1.49 2.11 10.69
C GLN A 64 -2.41 1.58 11.79
N LEU A 65 -3.16 0.52 11.50
CA LEU A 65 -4.06 -0.11 12.47
C LEU A 65 -3.27 -0.58 13.70
N LYS A 66 -2.13 -1.24 13.47
CA LYS A 66 -1.19 -1.62 14.54
C LYS A 66 -0.70 -0.41 15.34
N ASN A 67 -0.27 0.66 14.66
CA ASN A 67 0.18 1.88 15.32
C ASN A 67 -0.92 2.54 16.18
N GLN A 68 -2.16 2.51 15.71
CA GLN A 68 -3.31 3.02 16.45
C GLN A 68 -3.58 2.21 17.72
N VAL A 69 -3.56 0.88 17.63
CA VAL A 69 -3.71 0.00 18.80
C VAL A 69 -2.58 0.25 19.80
N THR A 70 -1.32 0.35 19.35
CA THR A 70 -0.19 0.66 20.23
C THR A 70 -0.36 1.99 20.96
N LEU A 71 -0.86 3.02 20.26
CA LEU A 71 -1.12 4.32 20.89
C LEU A 71 -2.20 4.21 21.97
N TYR A 72 -3.30 3.50 21.71
CA TYR A 72 -4.36 3.29 22.71
C TYR A 72 -3.84 2.52 23.94
N LEU A 73 -3.04 1.47 23.75
CA LEU A 73 -2.43 0.74 24.86
C LEU A 73 -1.47 1.61 25.68
N ALA A 74 -0.65 2.44 25.03
CA ALA A 74 0.27 3.34 25.72
C ALA A 74 -0.45 4.43 26.54
N LEU A 75 -1.59 4.92 26.05
CA LEU A 75 -2.42 5.92 26.74
C LEU A 75 -3.26 5.30 27.87
N GLY A 76 -3.66 4.03 27.76
CA GLY A 76 -4.40 3.31 28.79
C GLY A 76 -3.54 2.61 29.85
N GLY A 77 -2.26 2.34 29.56
CA GLY A 77 -1.32 1.65 30.46
C GLY A 77 -0.35 2.56 31.23
N SER A 78 -0.16 3.81 30.81
CA SER A 78 0.73 4.76 31.50
C SER A 78 0.14 5.35 32.79
N ALA A 79 -1.15 5.15 33.06
CA ALA A 79 -1.78 5.52 34.33
C ALA A 79 -1.59 4.49 35.47
N GLN A 80 -1.13 3.27 35.17
CA GLN A 80 -0.99 2.18 36.16
C GLN A 80 0.45 2.02 36.69
N MET A 81 1.39 2.85 36.25
CA MET A 81 2.76 2.88 36.77
C MET A 81 3.06 4.23 37.43
N ALA A 82 2.38 4.50 38.54
CA ALA A 82 2.85 5.42 39.56
C ALA A 82 2.63 4.73 40.93
N PRO A 83 3.69 4.26 41.62
CA PRO A 83 3.61 3.92 43.04
C PRO A 83 3.39 5.16 43.91
#